data_AF-A0A6B3N5R5-F1
#
_entry.id   AF-A0A6B3N5R5-F1
#
_cell.length_a   1.000
_cell.length_b   1.000
_cell.length_c   1.000
_cell.angle_alpha   90.00
_cell.angle_beta   90.00
_cell.angle_gamma   90.00
#
_symmetry.space_group_name_H-M   'P 1'
#
loop_
_entity.id
_entity.type
_entity.pdbx_description
1 polymer ?
#
loop_
_entity_poly.entity_id
_entity_poly.type
_entity_poly.pdbx_seq_one_letter_code
_entity_poly.pdbx_strand_id
1 'polypeptide(L)' 'MPGAIPELFAKVSSSGKITLADRYGLMAALLEDSLTSEERDSIDRLLHAVHRGRVKLAT' A
#
# COMPACT_ATOMS: atom_id res chain seq x y z
N MET A 1 -7.15 11.22 -2.55
CA MET A 1 -6.22 12.36 -2.29
C MET A 1 -4.87 12.07 -2.94
N PRO A 2 -4.26 13.01 -3.68
CA PRO A 2 -2.94 12.81 -4.27
C PRO A 2 -1.90 12.49 -3.18
N GLY A 3 -1.04 11.50 -3.40
CA GLY A 3 0.06 11.18 -2.49
C GLY A 3 -0.25 10.16 -1.38
N ALA A 4 -1.49 9.66 -1.29
CA ALA A 4 -1.85 8.66 -0.28
C ALA A 4 -1.07 7.33 -0.42
N ILE A 5 -0.76 6.92 -1.65
CA ILE A 5 0.00 5.68 -1.91
C ILE A 5 1.48 5.81 -1.52
N PRO A 6 2.22 6.86 -1.93
CA PRO A 6 3.59 7.09 -1.46
C PRO A 6 3.72 7.16 0.07
N GLU A 7 2.80 7.85 0.75
CA GLU A 7 2.79 7.93 2.22
C GLU A 7 2.56 6.57 2.87
N LEU A 8 1.59 5.80 2.35
CA LEU A 8 1.34 4.45 2.79
C LEU A 8 2.58 3.56 2.58
N PHE A 9 3.22 3.66 1.42
CA PHE A 9 4.43 2.89 1.11
C PHE A 9 5.55 3.19 2.12
N ALA A 10 5.80 4.46 2.42
CA ALA A 10 6.80 4.87 3.41
C ALA A 10 6.48 4.35 4.82
N LYS A 11 5.20 4.42 5.22
CA LYS A 11 4.72 3.92 6.51
C LYS A 11 4.86 2.39 6.62
N VAL A 12 4.50 1.63 5.58
CA VAL A 12 4.62 0.17 5.58
C VAL A 12 6.07 -0.27 5.53
N SER A 13 6.91 0.44 4.77
CA SER A 13 8.35 0.16 4.67
C SER A 13 9.05 0.33 6.02
N SER A 14 8.65 1.32 6.83
CA SER A 14 9.22 1.54 8.17
C SER A 14 8.64 0.60 9.23
N SER A 15 7.34 0.32 9.19
CA SER A 15 6.69 -0.53 10.20
C SER A 15 6.79 -2.04 9.93
N GLY A 16 7.03 -2.43 8.67
CA GLY A 16 6.98 -3.82 8.20
C GLY A 16 5.57 -4.43 8.26
N LYS A 17 4.53 -3.61 8.44
CA LYS A 17 3.16 -4.06 8.64
C LYS A 17 2.16 -3.26 7.80
N ILE A 18 1.14 -3.94 7.28
CA ILE A 18 -0.05 -3.31 6.71
C ILE A 18 -1.18 -3.49 7.70
N THR A 19 -1.76 -2.38 8.18
CA THR A 19 -2.89 -2.40 9.11
C THR A 19 -4.22 -2.55 8.37
N LEU A 20 -5.30 -2.83 9.12
CA LEU A 20 -6.64 -2.85 8.55
C LEU A 20 -7.03 -1.48 7.96
N ALA A 21 -6.65 -0.38 8.62
CA ALA A 21 -6.88 0.98 8.11
C ALA A 21 -6.15 1.22 6.78
N ASP A 22 -4.90 0.76 6.67
CA ASP A 22 -4.11 0.87 5.44
C ASP A 22 -4.76 0.12 4.28
N ARG A 23 -5.34 -1.06 4.55
CA ARG A 23 -6.06 -1.85 3.53
C ARG A 23 -7.31 -1.13 3.04
N TYR A 24 -8.06 -0.49 3.94
CA TYR A 24 -9.21 0.31 3.54
C TYR A 24 -8.80 1.56 2.75
N GLY A 25 -7.69 2.20 3.12
CA GLY A 25 -7.08 3.28 2.33
C GLY A 25 -6.70 2.82 0.93
N LEU A 26 -6.06 1.66 0.82
CA LEU A 26 -5.68 1.05 -0.47
C LEU A 26 -6.92 0.72 -1.32
N MET A 27 -7.97 0.16 -0.71
CA MET A 27 -9.22 -0.16 -1.38
C MET A 27 -9.90 1.11 -1.91
N ALA A 28 -9.97 2.18 -1.12
CA ALA A 28 -10.52 3.46 -1.55
C ALA A 28 -9.73 4.04 -2.74
N ALA A 29 -8.40 4.01 -2.67
CA ALA A 29 -7.54 4.49 -3.75
C ALA A 29 -7.70 3.69 -5.05
N LEU A 30 -7.86 2.36 -4.95
CA LEU A 30 -8.11 1.49 -6.12
C LEU A 30 -9.48 1.73 -6.77
N LEU A 31 -10.49 2.14 -5.99
CA LEU A 31 -11.84 2.41 -6.49
C LEU A 31 -11.98 3.78 -7.17
N GLU A 32 -11.09 4.73 -6.89
CA GLU A 32 -11.11 6.08 -7.50
C GLU A 32 -10.56 6.12 -8.95
N ASP A 33 -10.03 5.00 -9.49
CA ASP A 33 -9.38 4.86 -10.82
C ASP A 33 -8.50 6.05 -11.25
N SER A 34 -7.89 6.72 -10.28
CA SER A 34 -7.03 7.89 -10.45
C SER A 34 -5.55 7.58 -10.24
N LEU A 35 -5.22 6.29 -10.06
CA LEU A 35 -3.87 5.83 -9.78
C LEU A 35 -2.96 6.00 -11.00
N THR A 36 -1.91 6.78 -10.80
CA THR A 36 -0.80 6.92 -11.73
C THR A 36 -0.03 5.60 -11.88
N SER A 37 0.79 5.48 -12.94
CA SER A 37 1.65 4.30 -13.13
C SER A 37 2.62 4.09 -11.97
N GLU A 38 3.17 5.18 -11.41
CA GLU A 38 4.11 5.11 -10.27
C GLU A 38 3.44 4.61 -8.99
N GLU A 39 2.19 5.03 -8.76
CA GLU A 39 1.40 4.53 -7.62
C GLU A 39 1.03 3.06 -7.80
N ARG A 40 0.70 2.63 -9.03
CA ARG A 40 0.48 1.20 -9.34
C ARG A 40 1.74 0.37 -9.09
N ASP A 41 2.90 0.83 -9.55
CA ASP A 41 4.19 0.17 -9.30
C ASP A 41 4.50 0.08 -7.79
N SER A 42 4.14 1.11 -7.03
CA SER A 42 4.30 1.13 -5.56
C SER A 42 3.41 0.10 -4.87
N ILE A 43 2.16 -0.06 -5.33
CA ILE A 43 1.23 -1.09 -4.85
C ILE A 43 1.76 -2.49 -5.18
N ASP A 44 2.26 -2.72 -6.39
CA ASP A 44 2.81 -4.03 -6.79
C ASP A 44 4.02 -4.42 -5.94
N ARG A 45 4.90 -3.46 -5.63
CA ARG A 45 6.02 -3.68 -4.70
C ARG A 45 5.55 -4.05 -3.29
N LEU A 46 4.50 -3.40 -2.80
CA LEU A 46 3.88 -3.72 -1.50
C LEU A 46 3.32 -5.15 -1.49
N LEU A 47 2.54 -5.51 -2.50
CA LEU A 47 1.96 -6.86 -2.64
C LEU A 47 3.06 -7.92 -2.75
N HIS A 48 4.11 -7.65 -3.51
CA HIS A 48 5.27 -8.53 -3.61
C HIS A 48 5.98 -8.70 -2.26
N ALA A 49 6.13 -7.62 -1.48
CA ALA A 49 6.74 -7.68 -0.15
C ALA A 49 5.90 -8.50 0.84
N VAL A 50 4.57 -8.41 0.77
CA VAL A 50 3.64 -9.25 1.54
C VAL A 50 3.75 -10.71 1.13
N HIS A 51 3.71 -10.99 -0.18
CA HIS A 51 3.83 -12.34 -0.72
C HIS A 51 5.16 -13.02 -0.32
N ARG A 52 6.26 -12.25 -0.28
CA ARG A 52 7.57 -12.73 0.19
C ARG A 52 7.69 -12.81 1.71
N GLY A 53 6.65 -12.45 2.46
CA GLY A 53 6.63 -12.45 3.92
C GLY A 53 7.49 -11.39 4.59
N ARG A 54 8.03 -10.42 3.82
CA ARG A 54 8.83 -9.29 4.32
C ARG A 54 7.96 -8.26 5.04
N VAL A 55 6.72 -8.11 4.57
CA VAL A 55 5.68 -7.31 5.20
C VAL A 55 4.60 -8.24 5.72
N LYS A 56 4.08 -7.97 6.93
CA LYS A 56 3.01 -8.74 7.55
C LYS A 56 1.70 -7.97 7.52
N LEU A 57 0.58 -8.68 7.38
CA LEU A 57 -0.73 -8.09 7.66
C LEU A 57 -0.91 -8.06 9.17
N ALA A 58 -1.16 -6.87 9.72
CA ALA A 58 -1.56 -6.76 11.12
C ALA A 58 -3.03 -7.19 11.23
N THR A 59 -3.28 -8.13 12.14
CA THR A 59 -4.62 -8.53 12.59
C THR A 59 -5.34 -7.40 13.30
#